data_AF-A0A832B7T6-F1
#
_entry.id   AF-A0A832B7T6-F1
#
_cell.length_a   1.000
_cell.length_b   1.000
_cell.length_c   1.000
_cell.angle_alpha   90.00
_cell.angle_beta   90.00
_cell.angle_gamma   90.00
#
_symmetry.space_group_name_H-M   'P 1'
#
loop_
_entity.id
_entity.type
_entity.pdbx_description
1 polymer ?
#
loop_
_entity_poly.entity_id
_entity_poly.type
_entity_poly.pdbx_seq_one_letter_code
_entity_poly.pdbx_strand_id
1 'polypeptide(L)'
;MHRYNPDSKIELDLDGTCCQAYVIVTPRRAGGAPATAQQIMALLRQSGIVYGYLRPAIIQAAHYSEETNMPPLRFMVAQGIPPVDGVDGRIRWEIDESLARQPLPRTPNGGVDYFAIPPERRVARGSLIAVIIPPARGAPGATITAPLKPIPPDGGRNAALIAGTGIVTSADRQRFFAAEDGIVEVT
;
A
#
# COMPACT_ATOMS: atom_id res chain seq x y z
N MET A 1 -1.01 58.81 8.20
CA MET A 1 -1.44 57.45 8.62
C MET A 1 -0.70 56.43 7.72
N HIS A 2 0.45 55.89 8.16
CA HIS A 2 1.14 54.84 7.41
C HIS A 2 0.34 53.55 7.58
N ARG A 3 -0.42 53.15 6.55
CA ARG A 3 -1.11 51.86 6.55
C ARG A 3 -0.06 50.76 6.40
N TYR A 4 0.16 50.00 7.47
CA TYR A 4 0.93 48.76 7.44
C TYR A 4 0.15 47.73 6.62
N ASN A 5 0.59 47.46 5.39
CA ASN A 5 0.02 46.44 4.53
C ASN A 5 0.90 45.19 4.65
N PRO A 6 0.46 44.14 5.35
CA PRO A 6 1.28 42.94 5.46
C PRO A 6 1.41 42.25 4.09
N ASP A 7 2.64 41.91 3.75
CA ASP A 7 2.99 41.08 2.59
C ASP A 7 2.38 39.69 2.71
N SER A 8 2.33 38.98 1.58
CA SER A 8 1.98 37.56 1.59
C SER A 8 2.99 36.75 2.42
N LYS A 9 2.51 35.74 3.14
CA LYS A 9 3.34 34.85 3.96
C LYS A 9 3.33 33.45 3.35
N ILE A 10 4.50 32.85 3.21
CA ILE A 10 4.67 31.46 2.79
C ILE A 10 5.32 30.66 3.92
N GLU A 11 4.72 29.55 4.29
CA GLU A 11 5.25 28.62 5.30
C GLU A 11 5.42 27.24 4.67
N LEU A 12 6.57 26.61 4.91
CA LEU A 12 6.83 25.24 4.48
C LEU A 12 6.34 24.27 5.54
N ASP A 13 5.61 23.26 5.09
CA ASP A 13 5.15 22.14 5.88
C ASP A 13 5.58 20.83 5.20
N LEU A 14 6.40 20.05 5.90
CA LEU A 14 6.89 18.75 5.45
C LEU A 14 6.10 17.66 6.16
N ASP A 15 5.68 16.63 5.43
CA ASP A 15 5.11 15.45 6.08
C ASP A 15 6.16 14.72 6.95
N GLY A 16 5.68 13.96 7.94
CA GLY A 16 6.55 13.25 8.89
C GLY A 16 7.50 12.23 8.23
N THR A 17 7.22 11.84 6.99
CA THR A 17 8.03 10.91 6.18
C THR A 17 8.96 11.62 5.20
N CYS A 18 8.95 12.96 5.12
CA CYS A 18 9.71 13.76 4.15
C CYS A 18 9.48 13.32 2.69
N CYS A 19 8.28 12.84 2.38
CA CYS A 19 7.85 12.41 1.06
C CYS A 19 7.07 13.48 0.33
N GLN A 20 6.42 14.39 1.06
CA GLN A 20 5.59 15.45 0.52
C GLN A 20 5.98 16.78 1.16
N ALA A 21 6.07 17.81 0.32
CA ALA A 21 6.21 19.17 0.78
C ALA A 21 4.99 19.99 0.39
N TYR A 22 4.52 20.75 1.37
CA TYR A 22 3.41 21.65 1.23
C TYR A 22 3.87 23.07 1.52
N VAL A 23 3.33 24.03 0.77
CA VAL A 23 3.46 25.45 1.10
C VAL A 23 2.10 25.96 1.48
N ILE A 24 2.03 26.54 2.68
CA ILE A 24 0.86 27.27 3.16
C ILE A 24 1.05 28.72 2.71
N VAL A 25 0.18 29.17 1.82
CA VAL A 25 0.19 30.53 1.28
C VAL A 25 -0.89 31.32 2.00
N THR A 26 -0.47 32.37 2.71
CA THR A 26 -1.37 33.44 3.18
C THR A 26 -1.32 34.57 2.15
N PRO A 27 -2.41 34.84 1.42
CA PRO A 27 -2.44 35.87 0.40
C PRO A 27 -2.17 37.26 0.96
N ARG A 28 -1.72 38.17 0.10
CA ARG A 28 -1.42 39.56 0.49
C ARG A 28 -2.66 40.28 1.02
N ARG A 29 -2.48 41.22 1.95
CA ARG A 29 -3.51 42.25 2.20
C ARG A 29 -3.34 43.39 1.21
N ALA A 30 -4.40 44.20 1.03
CA ALA A 30 -4.44 45.26 0.02
C ALA A 30 -3.18 46.13 0.07
N GLY A 31 -2.37 46.08 -1.00
CA GLY A 31 -1.11 46.83 -1.13
C GLY A 31 0.17 46.16 -0.60
N GLY A 32 0.14 44.89 -0.19
CA GLY A 32 1.33 44.06 0.09
C GLY A 32 1.86 43.31 -1.15
N ALA A 33 3.09 42.82 -1.12
CA ALA A 33 3.68 42.07 -2.23
C ALA A 33 3.25 40.58 -2.24
N PRO A 34 2.89 40.01 -3.41
CA PRO A 34 2.65 38.58 -3.56
C PRO A 34 3.96 37.77 -3.52
N ALA A 35 3.84 36.49 -3.20
CA ALA A 35 4.94 35.54 -3.22
C ALA A 35 5.14 35.04 -4.65
N THR A 36 6.38 35.07 -5.12
CA THR A 36 6.73 34.60 -6.45
C THR A 36 7.04 33.11 -6.46
N ALA A 37 6.84 32.47 -7.61
CA ALA A 37 7.28 31.09 -7.82
C ALA A 37 8.78 30.90 -7.53
N GLN A 38 9.59 31.94 -7.79
CA GLN A 38 11.02 31.92 -7.49
C GLN A 38 11.30 31.93 -5.98
N GLN A 39 10.56 32.71 -5.18
CA GLN A 39 10.67 32.70 -3.73
C GLN A 39 10.24 31.34 -3.14
N ILE A 40 9.15 30.77 -3.65
CA ILE A 40 8.70 29.43 -3.24
C ILE A 40 9.78 28.39 -3.58
N MET A 41 10.32 28.41 -4.81
CA MET A 41 11.41 27.51 -5.21
C MET A 41 12.68 27.68 -4.36
N ALA A 42 13.04 28.92 -4.01
CA ALA A 42 14.20 29.19 -3.16
C ALA A 42 13.98 28.63 -1.75
N LEU A 43 12.79 28.81 -1.17
CA LEU A 43 12.41 28.25 0.12
C LEU A 43 12.55 26.72 0.11
N LEU A 44 12.00 26.04 -0.90
CA LEU A 44 12.08 24.58 -0.99
C LEU A 44 13.54 24.09 -1.03
N ARG A 45 14.39 24.74 -1.83
CA ARG A 45 15.82 24.39 -1.93
C ARG A 45 16.58 24.64 -0.63
N GLN A 46 16.33 25.76 0.04
CA GLN A 46 16.95 26.09 1.33
C GLN A 46 16.56 25.09 2.42
N SER A 47 15.33 24.55 2.35
CA SER A 47 14.85 23.50 3.24
C SER A 47 15.32 22.10 2.85
N GLY A 48 16.24 21.97 1.88
CA GLY A 48 16.86 20.71 1.50
C GLY A 48 16.02 19.81 0.60
N ILE A 49 14.88 20.30 0.09
CA ILE A 49 14.09 19.59 -0.93
C ILE A 49 14.83 19.72 -2.25
N VAL A 50 15.19 18.59 -2.86
CA VAL A 50 15.99 18.51 -4.10
C VAL A 50 15.30 17.78 -5.24
N TYR A 51 14.18 17.10 -4.95
CA TYR A 51 13.47 16.26 -5.90
C TYR A 51 11.96 16.51 -5.85
N GLY A 52 11.24 16.10 -6.90
CA GLY A 52 9.79 15.96 -6.86
C GLY A 52 8.98 17.25 -7.04
N TYR A 53 9.59 18.35 -7.48
CA TYR A 53 8.90 19.64 -7.60
C TYR A 53 7.70 19.60 -8.55
N LEU A 54 6.54 19.97 -8.03
CA LEU A 54 5.29 20.08 -8.78
C LEU A 54 5.15 21.49 -9.32
N ARG A 55 5.78 21.76 -10.47
CA ARG A 55 5.80 23.10 -11.10
C ARG A 55 4.39 23.73 -11.25
N PRO A 56 3.35 23.00 -11.71
CA PRO A 56 2.01 23.58 -11.80
C PRO A 56 1.48 24.05 -10.45
N ALA A 57 1.68 23.27 -9.39
CA ALA A 57 1.23 23.61 -8.04
C ALA A 57 2.01 24.80 -7.45
N ILE A 58 3.31 24.92 -7.74
CA ILE A 58 4.13 26.08 -7.35
C ILE A 58 3.63 27.36 -8.02
N ILE A 59 3.29 27.29 -9.31
CA ILE A 59 2.72 28.42 -10.06
C ILE A 59 1.34 28.78 -9.50
N GLN A 60 0.50 27.80 -9.21
CA GLN A 60 -0.80 28.02 -8.56
C GLN A 60 -0.66 28.67 -7.18
N ALA A 61 0.29 28.22 -6.36
CA ALA A 61 0.58 28.80 -5.06
C ALA A 61 1.04 30.28 -5.17
N ALA A 62 1.86 30.59 -6.18
CA ALA A 62 2.28 31.96 -6.47
C ALA A 62 1.09 32.83 -6.89
N HIS A 63 0.26 32.36 -7.82
CA HIS A 63 -0.95 33.09 -8.24
C HIS A 63 -1.93 33.29 -7.07
N TYR A 64 -2.12 32.28 -6.22
CA TYR A 64 -2.98 32.39 -5.05
C TYR A 64 -2.50 33.47 -4.07
N SER A 65 -1.19 33.70 -3.98
CA SER A 65 -0.64 34.76 -3.14
C SER A 65 -1.01 36.18 -3.62
N GLU A 66 -1.43 36.32 -4.89
CA GLU A 66 -1.93 37.56 -5.46
C GLU A 66 -3.38 37.86 -5.08
N GLU A 67 -4.13 36.87 -4.62
CA GLU A 67 -5.50 37.09 -4.20
C GLU A 67 -5.57 37.98 -2.95
N THR A 68 -6.73 38.60 -2.72
CA THR A 68 -6.97 39.44 -1.55
C THR A 68 -8.19 38.95 -0.79
N ASN A 69 -8.19 39.09 0.54
CA ASN A 69 -9.26 38.64 1.44
C ASN A 69 -9.57 37.13 1.37
N MET A 70 -8.62 36.33 0.88
CA MET A 70 -8.70 34.88 0.88
C MET A 70 -8.06 34.28 2.14
N PRO A 71 -8.56 33.15 2.66
CA PRO A 71 -7.93 32.46 3.78
C PRO A 71 -6.56 31.85 3.38
N PRO A 72 -5.72 31.42 4.34
CA PRO A 72 -4.54 30.64 4.02
C PRO A 72 -4.92 29.31 3.34
N LEU A 73 -4.18 28.93 2.29
CA LEU A 73 -4.39 27.68 1.56
C LEU A 73 -3.10 26.88 1.44
N ARG A 74 -3.22 25.56 1.53
CA ARG A 74 -2.11 24.60 1.48
C ARG A 74 -1.98 24.00 0.09
N PHE A 75 -0.81 24.09 -0.51
CA PHE A 75 -0.48 23.54 -1.83
C PHE A 75 0.60 22.47 -1.72
N MET A 76 0.39 21.30 -2.29
CA MET A 76 1.45 20.29 -2.42
C MET A 76 2.39 20.71 -3.55
N VAL A 77 3.60 21.12 -3.20
CA VAL A 77 4.57 21.71 -4.14
C VAL A 77 5.74 20.80 -4.46
N ALA A 78 5.94 19.71 -3.70
CA ALA A 78 6.82 18.63 -4.08
C ALA A 78 6.30 17.28 -3.58
N GLN A 79 6.56 16.23 -4.36
CA GLN A 79 6.20 14.86 -4.03
C GLN A 79 7.31 13.90 -4.45
N GLY A 80 7.68 13.01 -3.52
CA GLY A 80 8.65 11.96 -3.72
C GLY A 80 8.09 10.85 -4.60
N ILE A 81 8.83 9.74 -4.68
CA ILE A 81 8.34 8.53 -5.33
C ILE A 81 7.60 7.74 -4.25
N PRO A 82 6.27 7.54 -4.32
CA PRO A 82 5.59 6.68 -3.36
C PRO A 82 6.11 5.24 -3.51
N PRO A 83 6.24 4.48 -2.40
CA PRO A 83 6.53 3.06 -2.49
C PRO A 83 5.37 2.34 -3.20
N VAL A 84 5.69 1.26 -3.89
CA VAL A 84 4.70 0.33 -4.43
C VAL A 84 4.67 -0.85 -3.48
N ASP A 85 3.55 -1.07 -2.80
CA ASP A 85 3.42 -2.20 -1.88
C ASP A 85 3.51 -3.55 -2.60
N GLY A 86 4.02 -4.53 -1.86
CA GLY A 86 4.02 -5.92 -2.27
C GLY A 86 2.63 -6.51 -2.29
N VAL A 87 2.53 -7.69 -2.91
CA VAL A 87 1.28 -8.46 -2.94
C VAL A 87 1.38 -9.56 -1.89
N ASP A 88 0.36 -9.67 -1.04
CA ASP A 88 0.27 -10.75 -0.06
C ASP A 88 0.42 -12.14 -0.72
N GLY A 89 1.13 -13.01 -0.01
CA GLY A 89 1.15 -14.42 -0.35
C GLY A 89 -0.26 -14.99 -0.20
N ARG A 90 -0.59 -15.99 -1.01
CA ARG A 90 -1.91 -16.62 -1.00
C ARG A 90 -1.81 -18.11 -1.17
N ILE A 91 -2.81 -18.83 -0.67
CA ILE A 91 -2.96 -20.26 -0.93
C ILE A 91 -3.75 -20.39 -2.23
N ARG A 92 -3.21 -21.14 -3.18
CA ARG A 92 -3.95 -21.60 -4.36
C ARG A 92 -4.31 -23.06 -4.15
N TRP A 93 -5.61 -23.32 -4.07
CA TRP A 93 -6.14 -24.67 -3.98
C TRP A 93 -6.22 -25.30 -5.37
N GLU A 94 -5.79 -26.55 -5.47
CA GLU A 94 -5.93 -27.39 -6.67
C GLU A 94 -7.10 -28.38 -6.52
N ILE A 95 -7.87 -28.19 -5.44
CA ILE A 95 -9.13 -28.87 -5.13
C ILE A 95 -10.24 -27.83 -4.98
N ASP A 96 -11.49 -28.30 -4.91
CA ASP A 96 -12.60 -27.43 -4.54
C ASP A 96 -12.54 -27.08 -3.04
N GLU A 97 -11.97 -25.91 -2.73
CA GLU A 97 -11.89 -25.39 -1.36
C GLU A 97 -13.26 -25.28 -0.69
N SER A 98 -14.29 -24.91 -1.45
CA SER A 98 -15.63 -24.71 -0.91
C SER A 98 -16.23 -26.03 -0.42
N LEU A 99 -16.02 -27.12 -1.17
CA LEU A 99 -16.41 -28.46 -0.76
C LEU A 99 -15.53 -28.98 0.38
N ALA A 100 -14.23 -28.72 0.36
CA ALA A 100 -13.30 -29.19 1.39
C ALA A 100 -13.53 -28.55 2.77
N ARG A 101 -14.11 -27.34 2.81
CA ARG A 101 -14.51 -26.65 4.05
C ARG A 101 -15.89 -27.04 4.56
N GLN A 102 -16.73 -27.68 3.74
CA GLN A 102 -18.04 -28.13 4.17
C GLN A 102 -17.92 -29.33 5.13
N PRO A 103 -18.79 -29.46 6.14
CA PRO A 103 -18.83 -30.65 6.97
C PRO A 103 -19.07 -31.91 6.13
N LEU A 104 -18.45 -33.03 6.52
CA LEU A 104 -18.75 -34.30 5.86
C LEU A 104 -20.23 -34.68 6.04
N PRO A 105 -20.88 -35.24 5.00
CA PRO A 105 -22.23 -35.79 5.10
C PRO A 105 -22.33 -36.79 6.25
N ARG A 106 -23.46 -36.77 6.96
CA ARG A 106 -23.72 -37.67 8.08
C ARG A 106 -24.95 -38.52 7.81
N THR A 107 -24.86 -39.79 8.22
CA THR A 107 -25.98 -40.71 8.27
C THR A 107 -26.97 -40.30 9.36
N PRO A 108 -28.23 -40.80 9.35
CA PRO A 108 -29.19 -40.57 10.43
C PRO A 108 -28.68 -40.96 11.83
N ASN A 109 -27.73 -41.89 11.89
CA ASN A 109 -27.11 -42.38 13.12
C ASN A 109 -25.90 -41.51 13.57
N GLY A 110 -25.58 -40.44 12.85
CA GLY A 110 -24.53 -39.47 13.22
C GLY A 110 -23.11 -39.79 12.72
N GLY A 111 -22.89 -40.97 12.13
CA GLY A 111 -21.62 -41.35 11.48
C GLY A 111 -21.46 -40.75 10.08
N VAL A 112 -20.23 -40.73 9.54
CA VAL A 112 -19.94 -40.18 8.20
C VAL A 112 -20.57 -41.06 7.11
N ASP A 113 -21.31 -40.44 6.19
CA ASP A 113 -21.88 -41.09 5.01
C ASP A 113 -20.93 -40.98 3.81
N TYR A 114 -20.08 -41.99 3.64
CA TYR A 114 -19.08 -42.03 2.56
C TYR A 114 -19.70 -42.14 1.16
N PHE A 115 -20.95 -42.59 1.02
CA PHE A 115 -21.62 -42.70 -0.27
C PHE A 115 -22.15 -41.36 -0.76
N ALA A 116 -22.51 -40.46 0.17
CA ALA A 116 -22.98 -39.11 -0.13
C ALA A 116 -21.84 -38.08 -0.34
N ILE A 117 -20.58 -38.48 -0.19
CA ILE A 117 -19.43 -37.57 -0.40
C ILE A 117 -19.23 -37.34 -1.90
N PRO A 118 -19.19 -36.07 -2.35
CA PRO A 118 -18.90 -35.72 -3.74
C PRO A 118 -17.57 -36.32 -4.21
N PRO A 119 -17.50 -36.93 -5.41
CA PRO A 119 -16.25 -37.46 -5.96
C PRO A 119 -15.12 -36.43 -6.03
N GLU A 120 -15.44 -35.15 -6.23
CA GLU A 120 -14.51 -34.03 -6.33
C GLU A 120 -13.74 -33.77 -5.04
N ARG A 121 -14.21 -34.30 -3.90
CA ARG A 121 -13.53 -34.20 -2.60
C ARG A 121 -12.50 -35.32 -2.38
N ARG A 122 -12.51 -36.35 -3.24
CA ARG A 122 -11.61 -37.49 -3.16
C ARG A 122 -10.32 -37.18 -3.90
N VAL A 123 -9.20 -37.50 -3.28
CA VAL A 123 -7.86 -37.34 -3.85
C VAL A 123 -7.15 -38.68 -3.85
N ALA A 124 -6.30 -38.90 -4.85
CA ALA A 124 -5.42 -40.05 -4.88
C ALA A 124 -4.08 -39.71 -4.22
N ARG A 125 -3.33 -40.72 -3.80
CA ARG A 125 -1.96 -40.57 -3.34
C ARG A 125 -1.14 -39.81 -4.38
N GLY A 126 -0.46 -38.76 -3.92
CA GLY A 126 0.36 -37.88 -4.74
C GLY A 126 -0.40 -36.74 -5.42
N SER A 127 -1.73 -36.66 -5.29
CA SER A 127 -2.49 -35.51 -5.77
C SER A 127 -2.03 -34.22 -5.08
N LEU A 128 -1.85 -33.16 -5.87
CA LEU A 128 -1.56 -31.83 -5.37
C LEU A 128 -2.85 -31.22 -4.81
N ILE A 129 -2.81 -30.75 -3.57
CA ILE A 129 -3.97 -30.21 -2.85
C ILE A 129 -3.92 -28.68 -2.84
N ALA A 130 -2.77 -28.13 -2.49
CA ALA A 130 -2.58 -26.69 -2.35
C ALA A 130 -1.15 -26.27 -2.64
N VAL A 131 -1.02 -25.01 -3.08
CA VAL A 131 0.25 -24.33 -3.28
C VAL A 131 0.23 -23.00 -2.55
N ILE A 132 1.20 -22.75 -1.68
CA ILE A 132 1.47 -21.42 -1.13
C ILE A 132 2.22 -20.63 -2.20
N ILE A 133 1.58 -19.58 -2.71
CA ILE A 133 2.19 -18.57 -3.55
C ILE A 133 2.84 -17.55 -2.59
N PRO A 134 4.18 -17.40 -2.60
CA PRO A 134 4.86 -16.46 -1.70
C PRO A 134 4.46 -15.01 -2.03
N PRO A 135 4.60 -14.08 -1.07
CA PRO A 135 4.34 -12.67 -1.33
C PRO A 135 5.30 -12.13 -2.38
N ALA A 136 4.80 -11.22 -3.20
CA ALA A 136 5.62 -10.48 -4.15
C ALA A 136 6.16 -9.22 -3.47
N ARG A 137 7.47 -8.98 -3.57
CA ARG A 137 8.07 -7.76 -3.03
C ARG A 137 7.58 -6.54 -3.79
N GLY A 138 7.24 -5.50 -3.04
CA GLY A 138 7.00 -4.18 -3.59
C GLY A 138 8.28 -3.49 -4.12
N ALA A 139 8.13 -2.26 -4.61
CA ALA A 139 9.24 -1.41 -5.03
C ALA A 139 9.44 -0.25 -4.04
N PRO A 140 10.68 0.05 -3.62
CA PRO A 140 10.94 1.15 -2.71
C PRO A 140 10.61 2.49 -3.37
N GLY A 141 10.01 3.37 -2.57
CA GLY A 141 9.84 4.78 -2.91
C GLY A 141 11.10 5.59 -2.61
N ALA A 142 11.00 6.91 -2.74
CA ALA A 142 12.07 7.84 -2.39
C ALA A 142 11.52 9.14 -1.80
N THR A 143 12.17 9.65 -0.74
CA THR A 143 11.89 10.97 -0.15
C THR A 143 12.25 12.11 -1.11
N ILE A 144 11.92 13.35 -0.74
CA ILE A 144 12.23 14.55 -1.55
C ILE A 144 13.45 15.35 -1.05
N THR A 145 13.88 15.09 0.18
CA THR A 145 14.98 15.80 0.84
C THR A 145 16.34 15.15 0.58
N ALA A 146 17.41 15.96 0.56
CA ALA A 146 18.78 15.46 0.42
C ALA A 146 19.37 15.02 1.78
N PRO A 147 20.06 13.88 1.87
CA PRO A 147 20.17 12.85 0.83
C PRO A 147 18.83 12.11 0.63
N LEU A 148 18.49 11.76 -0.62
CA LEU A 148 17.27 11.00 -0.93
C LEU A 148 17.33 9.65 -0.23
N LYS A 149 16.33 9.36 0.61
CA LYS A 149 16.23 8.11 1.37
C LYS A 149 15.17 7.22 0.73
N PRO A 150 15.43 5.90 0.61
CA PRO A 150 14.42 4.97 0.14
C PRO A 150 13.32 4.82 1.17
N ILE A 151 12.09 4.73 0.70
CA ILE A 151 10.91 4.42 1.53
C ILE A 151 10.63 2.94 1.32
N PRO A 152 10.71 2.09 2.36
CA PRO A 152 10.47 0.67 2.19
C PRO A 152 9.01 0.41 1.79
N PRO A 153 8.75 -0.50 0.85
CA PRO A 153 7.40 -0.95 0.57
C PRO A 153 6.93 -1.93 1.65
N ASP A 154 5.61 -2.08 1.82
CA ASP A 154 5.13 -3.26 2.54
C ASP A 154 5.51 -4.51 1.74
N GLY A 155 6.09 -5.51 2.41
CA GLY A 155 6.59 -6.73 1.76
C GLY A 155 5.49 -7.71 1.37
N GLY A 156 4.25 -7.43 1.77
CA GLY A 156 3.14 -8.37 1.75
C GLY A 156 3.26 -9.39 2.87
N ARG A 157 2.13 -9.91 3.32
CA ARG A 157 2.06 -10.94 4.37
C ARG A 157 2.30 -12.32 3.78
N ASN A 158 2.99 -13.18 4.52
CA ASN A 158 3.13 -14.58 4.14
C ASN A 158 1.81 -15.32 4.35
N ALA A 159 1.37 -16.08 3.35
CA ALA A 159 0.35 -17.11 3.56
C ALA A 159 0.98 -18.31 4.27
N ALA A 160 0.24 -18.88 5.22
CA ALA A 160 0.63 -20.07 5.95
C ALA A 160 -0.45 -21.13 5.84
N LEU A 161 -0.03 -22.37 5.57
CA LEU A 161 -0.87 -23.56 5.59
C LEU A 161 -0.12 -24.64 6.38
N ILE A 162 -0.82 -25.33 7.27
CA ILE A 162 -0.24 -26.39 8.10
C ILE A 162 -0.70 -27.73 7.52
N ALA A 163 0.24 -28.65 7.33
CA ALA A 163 -0.07 -30.00 6.88
C ALA A 163 -0.71 -30.80 8.02
N GLY A 164 -1.92 -31.29 7.79
CA GLY A 164 -2.59 -32.24 8.66
C GLY A 164 -2.13 -33.69 8.42
N THR A 165 -2.77 -34.62 9.11
CA THR A 165 -2.57 -36.06 8.90
C THR A 165 -2.90 -36.43 7.45
N GLY A 166 -2.10 -37.32 6.85
CA GLY A 166 -2.30 -37.76 5.47
C GLY A 166 -1.82 -36.75 4.42
N ILE A 167 -1.18 -35.64 4.81
CA ILE A 167 -0.61 -34.64 3.89
C ILE A 167 0.91 -34.61 4.02
N VAL A 168 1.60 -34.64 2.87
CA VAL A 168 3.05 -34.42 2.79
C VAL A 168 3.35 -33.08 2.13
N THR A 169 4.40 -32.40 2.59
CA THR A 169 4.84 -31.11 2.04
C THR A 169 6.13 -31.26 1.26
N SER A 170 6.32 -30.39 0.26
CA SER A 170 7.60 -30.24 -0.43
C SER A 170 8.68 -29.68 0.50
N ALA A 171 9.96 -29.83 0.12
CA ALA A 171 11.10 -29.37 0.93
C ALA A 171 11.08 -27.86 1.22
N ASP A 172 10.55 -27.06 0.29
CA ASP A 172 10.34 -25.62 0.42
C ASP A 172 9.08 -25.25 1.22
N ARG A 173 8.30 -26.24 1.67
CA ARG A 173 7.00 -26.11 2.36
C ARG A 173 5.96 -25.30 1.59
N GLN A 174 6.07 -25.22 0.26
CA GLN A 174 5.12 -24.46 -0.57
C GLN A 174 4.04 -25.34 -1.21
N ARG A 175 4.25 -26.65 -1.36
CA ARG A 175 3.30 -27.55 -2.02
C ARG A 175 2.86 -28.65 -1.07
N PHE A 176 1.57 -28.96 -1.10
CA PHE A 176 0.91 -29.92 -0.22
C PHE A 176 0.31 -31.03 -1.07
N PHE A 177 0.67 -32.27 -0.78
CA PHE A 177 0.24 -33.45 -1.52
C PHE A 177 -0.43 -34.46 -0.61
N ALA A 178 -1.38 -35.22 -1.16
CA ALA A 178 -1.97 -36.35 -0.47
C ALA A 178 -0.92 -37.47 -0.29
N ALA A 179 -0.73 -37.94 0.94
CA ALA A 179 0.14 -39.07 1.25
C ALA A 179 -0.50 -40.42 0.86
N GLU A 180 -1.83 -40.47 0.82
CA GLU A 180 -2.64 -41.65 0.55
C GLU A 180 -3.95 -41.25 -0.13
N ASP A 181 -4.67 -42.23 -0.66
CA ASP A 181 -6.01 -42.01 -1.20
C ASP A 181 -6.96 -41.65 -0.06
N GLY A 182 -7.76 -40.61 -0.23
CA GLY A 182 -8.61 -40.13 0.86
C GLY A 182 -9.53 -38.98 0.50
N ILE A 183 -10.12 -38.40 1.53
CA ILE A 183 -11.03 -37.25 1.44
C ILE A 183 -10.31 -36.05 2.05
N VAL A 184 -10.31 -34.92 1.36
CA VAL A 184 -9.66 -33.71 1.87
C VAL A 184 -10.64 -32.87 2.70
N GLU A 185 -10.14 -32.38 3.83
CA GLU A 185 -10.83 -31.44 4.72
C GLU A 185 -9.92 -30.24 4.99
N VAL A 186 -10.51 -29.04 5.00
CA VAL A 186 -9.82 -27.78 5.32
C VAL A 186 -10.48 -27.15 6.53
N THR A 187 -9.71 -26.97 7.61
CA THR A 187 -10.17 -26.44 8.91
C THR A 187 -9.48 -25.14 9.27
#